data_AF-A0A6P8HIJ7-F1
#
_entry.id   AF-A0A6P8HIJ7-F1
#
_cell.length_a   1.000
_cell.length_b   1.000
_cell.length_c   1.000
_cell.angle_alpha   90.00
_cell.angle_beta   90.00
_cell.angle_gamma   90.00
#
_symmetry.space_group_name_H-M   'P 1'
#
loop_
_entity.id
_entity.type
_entity.pdbx_description
1 polymer ?
#
loop_
_entity_poly.entity_id
_entity_poly.type
_entity_poly.pdbx_seq_one_letter_code
_entity_poly.pdbx_strand_id
1 'polypeptide(L)'
;MAVYEALTCGNTEIQAHDLRSIMHRLSTVDKRQKRTGYALEFQRLEAVTSQNSQENFDIGLAKENTKKNRYPNIVATNGSRVILSTDETENKADYVNAASIFDLVDGAKGDYINASFVHVSCSGELQVSYKNSIK
;
A
#
# COMPACT_ATOMS: atom_id res chain seq x y z
N MET A 1 -17.75 -3.17 7.96
CA MET A 1 -16.33 -2.80 8.11
C MET A 1 -16.15 -1.62 9.06
N ALA A 2 -16.76 -0.45 8.82
CA ALA A 2 -16.56 0.75 9.64
C ALA A 2 -16.66 0.58 11.17
N VAL A 3 -17.70 -0.09 11.70
CA VAL A 3 -17.85 -0.30 13.16
C VAL A 3 -16.76 -1.22 13.73
N TYR A 4 -16.38 -2.26 12.98
CA TYR A 4 -15.33 -3.20 13.41
C TYR A 4 -13.96 -2.51 13.46
N GLU A 5 -13.66 -1.67 12.46
CA GLU A 5 -12.45 -0.85 12.43
C GLU A 5 -12.42 0.13 13.61
N ALA A 6 -13.52 0.84 13.87
CA ALA A 6 -13.61 1.77 15.00
C ALA A 6 -13.37 1.08 16.36
N LEU A 7 -13.91 -0.14 16.55
CA LEU A 7 -13.71 -0.92 17.77
C LEU A 7 -12.30 -1.51 17.89
N THR A 8 -11.66 -1.84 16.77
CA THR A 8 -10.33 -2.45 16.74
C THR A 8 -9.21 -1.41 16.88
N CYS A 9 -9.32 -0.29 16.16
CA CYS A 9 -8.30 0.77 16.11
C CYS A 9 -8.48 1.83 17.20
N GLY A 10 -9.72 2.18 17.55
CA GLY A 10 -10.00 3.35 18.39
C GLY A 10 -9.56 4.67 17.74
N ASN A 11 -9.39 5.72 18.56
CA ASN A 11 -8.84 7.00 18.10
C ASN A 11 -7.31 7.02 18.30
N THR A 12 -6.57 7.02 17.19
CA THR A 12 -5.10 7.08 17.18
C THR A 12 -4.56 8.48 16.85
N GLU A 13 -5.42 9.48 16.69
CA GLU A 13 -5.03 10.86 16.45
C GLU A 13 -4.38 11.47 17.71
N ILE A 14 -3.28 12.19 17.52
CA ILE A 14 -2.54 12.84 18.60
C ILE A 14 -2.45 14.33 18.29
N GLN A 15 -2.96 15.16 19.20
CA GLN A 15 -2.78 16.60 19.14
C GLN A 15 -1.29 16.93 19.31
N ALA A 16 -0.81 17.90 18.53
CA ALA A 16 0.63 18.22 18.46
C ALA A 16 1.25 18.54 19.83
N HIS A 17 0.49 19.18 20.74
CA HIS A 17 0.95 19.53 22.08
C HIS A 17 1.12 18.30 23.01
N ASP A 18 0.38 17.21 22.76
CA ASP A 18 0.44 15.98 23.55
C ASP A 18 1.47 14.97 23.02
N LEU A 19 1.98 15.20 21.80
CA LEU A 19 2.82 14.26 21.07
C LEU A 19 3.99 13.73 21.92
N ARG A 20 4.72 14.62 22.58
CA ARG A 20 5.88 14.25 23.41
C ARG A 20 5.50 13.29 24.55
N SER A 21 4.43 13.62 25.27
CA SER A 21 3.95 12.83 26.41
C SER A 21 3.48 11.45 25.96
N ILE A 22 2.75 11.39 24.85
CA ILE A 22 2.23 10.13 24.30
C ILE A 22 3.37 9.27 23.75
N MET A 23 4.35 9.84 23.05
CA MET A 23 5.52 9.09 22.56
C MET A 23 6.32 8.47 23.71
N HIS A 24 6.54 9.21 24.80
CA HIS A 24 7.19 8.65 25.99
C HIS A 24 6.39 7.47 26.56
N ARG A 25 5.06 7.61 26.67
CA ARG A 25 4.19 6.54 27.15
C ARG A 25 4.27 5.30 26.24
N LEU A 26 4.19 5.48 24.93
CA LEU A 26 4.26 4.39 23.94
C LEU A 26 5.61 3.68 23.92
N SER A 27 6.69 4.38 24.29
CA SER A 27 8.04 3.81 24.41
C SER A 27 8.20 2.89 25.62
N THR A 28 7.32 3.01 26.62
CA THR A 28 7.44 2.27 27.88
C THR A 28 6.87 0.86 27.72
N VAL A 29 7.54 -0.14 28.30
CA VAL A 29 7.09 -1.54 28.27
C VAL A 29 5.91 -1.74 29.20
N ASP A 30 4.80 -2.23 28.67
CA ASP A 30 3.66 -2.69 29.45
C ASP A 30 4.06 -3.95 30.24
N LYS A 31 3.90 -3.91 31.57
CA LYS A 31 4.35 -5.00 32.45
C LYS A 31 3.55 -6.29 32.27
N ARG A 32 2.30 -6.19 31.82
CA ARG A 32 1.38 -7.30 31.60
C ARG A 32 1.62 -7.93 30.24
N GLN A 33 1.73 -7.11 29.18
CA GLN A 33 1.89 -7.60 27.81
C GLN A 33 3.35 -7.82 27.39
N LYS A 34 4.32 -7.36 28.20
CA LYS A 34 5.77 -7.45 27.94
C LYS A 34 6.18 -6.81 26.60
N ARG A 35 5.43 -5.82 26.14
CA ARG A 35 5.64 -5.10 24.88
C ARG A 35 5.48 -3.60 25.10
N THR A 36 6.15 -2.80 24.28
CA THR A 36 5.94 -1.34 24.27
C THR A 36 4.59 -1.00 23.66
N GLY A 37 4.06 0.18 23.98
CA GLY A 37 2.85 0.70 23.31
C GLY A 37 3.00 0.73 21.78
N TYR A 38 4.18 1.11 21.26
CA TYR A 38 4.45 1.05 19.82
C TYR A 38 4.27 -0.35 19.23
N ALA A 39 4.80 -1.37 19.91
CA ALA A 39 4.68 -2.74 19.43
C ALA A 39 3.23 -3.24 19.46
N LEU A 40 2.42 -2.77 20.41
CA LEU A 40 1.00 -3.08 20.49
C LEU A 40 0.20 -2.39 19.38
N GLU A 41 0.45 -1.10 19.12
CA GLU A 41 -0.18 -0.40 17.99
C GLU A 41 0.20 -1.04 16.65
N PHE A 42 1.47 -1.43 16.48
CA PHE A 42 1.91 -2.15 15.28
C PHE A 42 1.20 -3.49 15.11
N GLN A 43 0.99 -4.25 16.19
CA GLN A 43 0.22 -5.50 16.13
C GLN A 43 -1.25 -5.25 15.73
N ARG A 44 -1.86 -4.15 16.16
CA ARG A 44 -3.22 -3.80 15.71
C ARG A 44 -3.30 -3.58 14.21
N LEU A 45 -2.26 -3.01 13.59
CA LEU A 45 -2.20 -2.85 12.14
C LEU A 45 -2.34 -4.20 11.43
N GLU A 46 -1.72 -5.27 11.94
CA GLU A 46 -1.87 -6.61 11.36
C GLU A 46 -3.31 -7.12 11.41
N ALA A 47 -4.05 -6.78 12.48
CA ALA A 47 -5.45 -7.20 12.66
C ALA A 47 -6.43 -6.49 11.70
N VAL A 48 -6.07 -5.30 11.22
CA VAL A 48 -6.90 -4.50 10.29
C VAL A 48 -6.37 -4.46 8.87
N THR A 49 -5.17 -5.00 8.64
CA THR A 49 -4.67 -5.24 7.28
C THR A 49 -5.50 -6.37 6.68
N SER A 50 -6.29 -6.05 5.64
CA SER A 50 -7.13 -7.02 4.95
C SER A 50 -6.34 -8.26 4.56
N GLN A 51 -6.84 -9.43 4.97
CA GLN A 51 -6.40 -10.70 4.43
C GLN A 51 -6.81 -10.75 2.97
N ASN A 52 -5.91 -10.32 2.10
CA ASN A 52 -6.19 -10.23 0.67
C ASN A 52 -6.32 -11.64 0.10
N SER A 53 -7.44 -11.92 -0.56
CA SER A 53 -7.61 -13.16 -1.31
C SER A 53 -6.58 -13.23 -2.43
N GLN A 54 -6.22 -14.45 -2.85
CA GLN A 54 -5.30 -14.67 -3.99
C GLN A 54 -5.77 -13.94 -5.26
N GLU A 55 -7.08 -13.79 -5.43
CA GLU A 55 -7.75 -13.05 -6.53
C GLU A 55 -7.35 -11.58 -6.59
N ASN A 56 -6.87 -10.98 -5.49
CA ASN A 56 -6.40 -9.59 -5.47
C ASN A 56 -5.01 -9.42 -6.10
N PHE A 57 -4.31 -10.51 -6.44
CA PHE A 57 -2.93 -10.46 -6.96
C PHE A 57 -2.70 -11.32 -8.22
N ASP A 58 -3.73 -11.94 -8.77
CA ASP A 58 -3.61 -12.91 -9.87
C ASP A 58 -2.84 -12.36 -11.09
N ILE A 59 -3.02 -11.09 -11.45
CA ILE A 59 -2.31 -10.44 -12.56
C ILE A 59 -0.80 -10.37 -12.28
N GLY A 60 -0.41 -9.93 -11.08
CA GLY A 60 1.00 -9.83 -10.71
C GLY A 60 1.66 -11.19 -10.48
N LEU A 61 0.87 -12.21 -10.13
CA LEU A 61 1.31 -13.58 -9.91
C LEU A 61 1.22 -14.46 -11.17
N ALA A 62 0.70 -13.93 -12.28
CA ALA A 62 0.67 -14.62 -13.57
C ALA A 62 2.10 -14.97 -14.01
N LYS A 63 2.27 -16.14 -14.65
CA LYS A 63 3.60 -16.72 -14.97
C LYS A 63 4.47 -15.74 -15.78
N GLU A 64 3.86 -14.99 -16.69
CA GLU A 64 4.46 -13.95 -17.53
C GLU A 64 4.96 -12.73 -16.73
N ASN A 65 4.38 -12.45 -15.56
CA ASN A 65 4.67 -11.28 -14.73
C ASN A 65 5.54 -11.60 -13.50
N THR A 66 5.62 -12.86 -13.07
CA THR A 66 6.44 -13.28 -11.91
C THR A 66 7.89 -12.80 -12.00
N LYS A 67 8.50 -12.82 -13.20
CA LYS A 67 9.88 -12.36 -13.43
C LYS A 67 10.04 -10.83 -13.37
N LYS A 68 8.94 -10.08 -13.43
CA LYS A 68 8.89 -8.62 -13.32
C LYS A 68 8.75 -8.17 -11.84
N ASN A 69 8.59 -9.12 -10.91
CA ASN A 69 8.54 -8.86 -9.48
C ASN A 69 9.91 -9.09 -8.84
N ARG A 70 10.46 -8.07 -8.17
CA ARG A 70 11.71 -8.23 -7.40
C ARG A 70 11.55 -9.23 -6.25
N TYR A 71 10.40 -9.21 -5.58
CA TYR A 71 10.08 -10.10 -4.46
C TYR A 71 8.74 -10.79 -4.75
N PRO A 72 8.69 -12.13 -4.78
CA PRO A 72 7.45 -12.88 -5.10
C PRO A 72 6.32 -12.66 -4.09
N ASN A 73 6.66 -12.30 -2.86
CA ASN A 73 5.73 -12.05 -1.76
C ASN A 73 5.33 -10.57 -1.62
N ILE A 74 5.87 -9.67 -2.46
CA ILE A 74 5.53 -8.24 -2.45
C ILE A 74 5.09 -7.85 -3.86
N VAL A 75 3.78 -7.93 -4.08
CA VAL A 75 3.14 -7.71 -5.38
C VAL A 75 2.02 -6.69 -5.21
N ALA A 76 1.95 -5.71 -6.11
CA ALA A 76 0.86 -4.73 -6.13
C ALA A 76 -0.51 -5.43 -6.29
N THR A 77 -1.52 -4.96 -5.56
CA THR A 77 -2.89 -5.49 -5.69
C THR A 77 -3.52 -5.04 -7.00
N ASN A 78 -4.40 -5.85 -7.57
CA ASN A 78 -5.14 -5.54 -8.80
C ASN A 78 -5.91 -4.23 -8.71
N GLY A 79 -6.47 -3.91 -7.53
CA GLY A 79 -7.27 -2.70 -7.32
C GLY A 79 -6.46 -1.41 -7.27
N SER A 80 -5.14 -1.50 -6.97
CA SER A 80 -4.27 -0.32 -6.85
C SER A 80 -3.13 -0.30 -7.88
N ARG A 81 -2.95 -1.36 -8.68
CA ARG A 81 -1.83 -1.45 -9.61
C ARG A 81 -1.84 -0.31 -10.64
N VAL A 82 -0.64 0.15 -10.98
CA VAL A 82 -0.46 1.04 -12.12
C VAL A 82 -0.65 0.26 -13.42
N ILE A 83 -1.40 0.83 -14.37
CA ILE A 83 -1.64 0.25 -15.69
C ILE A 83 -0.87 1.08 -16.71
N LEU A 84 0.00 0.42 -17.47
CA LEU A 84 0.74 1.05 -18.56
C LEU A 84 -0.10 1.01 -19.84
N SER A 85 -0.11 2.10 -20.60
CA SER A 85 -0.65 2.16 -21.96
C SER A 85 0.52 2.26 -22.95
N THR A 86 0.55 1.38 -23.94
CA THR A 86 1.50 1.44 -25.05
C THR A 86 0.75 1.81 -26.33
N ASP A 87 1.30 2.72 -27.13
CA ASP A 87 0.69 3.15 -28.39
C ASP A 87 0.84 2.11 -29.52
N GLU A 88 1.65 1.07 -29.33
CA GLU A 88 1.92 0.07 -30.37
C GLU A 88 1.05 -1.20 -30.24
N THR A 89 0.58 -1.66 -31.39
CA THR A 89 -0.32 -2.80 -31.62
C THR A 89 0.30 -4.18 -31.30
N GLU A 90 1.56 -4.25 -30.87
CA GLU A 90 2.25 -5.49 -30.52
C GLU A 90 2.44 -5.66 -29.00
N ASN A 91 1.58 -6.51 -28.42
CA ASN A 91 1.79 -7.29 -27.21
C ASN A 91 2.12 -6.58 -25.86
N LYS A 92 1.04 -6.33 -25.10
CA LYS A 92 0.83 -6.80 -23.70
C LYS A 92 1.98 -6.62 -22.69
N ALA A 93 2.61 -5.45 -22.63
CA ALA A 93 3.46 -5.08 -21.49
C ALA A 93 2.72 -4.15 -20.50
N ASP A 94 1.49 -4.49 -20.10
CA ASP A 94 0.64 -3.65 -19.23
C ASP A 94 0.95 -3.79 -17.73
N TYR A 95 2.00 -4.55 -17.39
CA TYR A 95 2.35 -4.87 -16.01
C TYR A 95 3.70 -4.31 -15.58
N VAL A 96 3.63 -3.49 -14.53
CA VAL A 96 4.73 -3.11 -13.66
C VAL A 96 4.31 -3.37 -12.22
N ASN A 97 5.23 -3.85 -11.37
CA ASN A 97 4.95 -4.02 -9.95
C ASN A 97 5.02 -2.67 -9.23
N ALA A 98 3.95 -1.89 -9.38
CA ALA A 98 3.74 -0.60 -8.78
C ALA A 98 2.27 -0.40 -8.41
N ALA A 99 2.02 0.29 -7.29
CA ALA A 99 0.70 0.62 -6.79
C ALA A 99 0.52 2.14 -6.64
N SER A 100 -0.64 2.64 -7.04
CA SER A 100 -1.10 3.99 -6.73
C SER A 100 -1.50 4.08 -5.26
N ILE A 101 -0.92 5.03 -4.54
CA ILE A 101 -1.22 5.34 -3.15
C ILE A 101 -1.93 6.69 -3.12
N PHE A 102 -3.14 6.69 -2.57
CA PHE A 102 -3.94 7.91 -2.42
C PHE A 102 -3.55 8.62 -1.13
N ASP A 103 -3.17 9.88 -1.23
CA ASP A 103 -3.02 10.78 -0.09
C ASP A 103 -4.24 11.66 0.07
N LEU A 104 -4.72 11.80 1.30
CA LEU A 104 -5.85 12.64 1.68
C LEU A 104 -5.36 13.68 2.69
N VAL A 105 -4.55 14.63 2.24
CA VAL A 105 -4.19 15.81 3.05
C VAL A 105 -4.90 17.03 2.46
N ASP A 106 -5.70 17.71 3.29
CA ASP A 106 -6.32 19.01 3.01
C ASP A 106 -7.05 19.13 1.65
N GLY A 107 -7.72 18.06 1.21
CA GLY A 107 -8.50 18.06 -0.04
C GLY A 107 -7.66 18.12 -1.32
N ALA A 108 -6.32 18.12 -1.21
CA ALA A 108 -5.42 17.97 -2.33
C ALA A 108 -5.10 16.47 -2.49
N LYS A 109 -5.51 15.90 -3.62
CA LYS A 109 -5.21 14.52 -3.98
C LYS A 109 -3.72 14.41 -4.36
N GLY A 110 -2.89 14.00 -3.42
CA GLY A 110 -1.53 13.57 -3.71
C GLY A 110 -1.57 12.13 -4.22
N ASP A 111 -1.29 11.92 -5.51
CA ASP A 111 -1.20 10.58 -6.08
C ASP A 111 0.28 10.14 -6.08
N TYR A 112 0.65 9.24 -5.17
CA TYR A 112 2.00 8.65 -5.16
C TYR A 112 2.02 7.31 -5.88
N ILE A 113 3.17 6.97 -6.47
CA ILE A 113 3.43 5.62 -7.00
C ILE A 113 4.44 4.92 -6.09
N ASN A 114 4.00 3.86 -5.43
CA ASN A 114 4.87 2.92 -4.73
C ASN A 114 5.29 1.81 -5.70
N ALA A 115 6.55 1.78 -6.11
CA ALA A 115 7.08 0.79 -7.04
C ALA A 115 8.30 0.06 -6.46
N SER A 116 8.41 -1.23 -6.74
CA SER A 116 9.70 -1.92 -6.58
C SER A 116 10.65 -1.45 -7.68
N PHE A 117 11.95 -1.27 -7.39
CA PHE A 117 12.94 -0.81 -8.39
C PHE A 117 12.80 -1.59 -9.69
N VAL A 118 12.48 -0.86 -10.77
CA VAL A 118 12.32 -1.39 -12.12
C VAL A 118 13.61 -1.16 -12.87
N HIS A 119 14.29 -2.23 -13.32
CA HIS A 119 15.35 -2.09 -14.30
C HIS A 119 14.70 -1.80 -15.65
N VAL A 120 14.52 -0.53 -15.99
CA VAL A 120 13.98 -0.13 -17.29
C VAL A 120 15.11 -0.19 -18.31
N SER A 121 15.20 -1.29 -19.05
CA SER A 121 15.93 -1.34 -20.32
C SER A 121 14.92 -1.12 -21.45
N CYS A 122 14.36 0.08 -21.55
CA CYS A 122 13.52 0.46 -22.67
C CYS A 122 13.98 1.81 -23.20
N SER A 123 14.24 1.90 -24.50
CA SER A 123 14.74 3.09 -25.19
C SER A 123 13.64 4.08 -25.60
N GLY A 124 12.44 4.00 -24.99
CA GLY A 124 11.29 4.86 -25.29
C GLY A 124 10.60 5.39 -24.02
N GLU A 125 9.87 6.49 -24.15
CA GLU A 125 9.08 7.10 -23.07
C GLU A 125 7.88 6.21 -22.69
N LEU A 126 7.72 5.92 -21.39
CA LEU A 126 6.58 5.19 -20.85
C LEU A 126 5.51 6.19 -20.39
N GLN A 127 4.28 6.09 -20.92
CA GLN A 127 3.14 6.87 -20.44
C GLN A 127 2.36 6.11 -19.36
N VAL A 128 2.08 6.78 -18.24
CA VAL A 128 1.26 6.27 -17.13
C VAL A 128 -0.16 6.80 -17.27
N SER A 129 -1.14 5.90 -17.37
CA SER A 129 -2.55 6.28 -17.54
C SER A 129 -3.35 6.03 -16.25
N TYR A 130 -4.05 7.05 -15.75
CA TYR A 130 -4.90 6.94 -14.57
C TYR A 130 -6.31 6.50 -14.98
N LYS A 131 -6.75 5.32 -14.51
CA LYS A 131 -8.18 4.96 -14.59
C LYS A 131 -8.95 5.69 -13.49
N ASN A 132 -9.47 6.87 -13.81
CA ASN A 132 -10.54 7.48 -13.01
C ASN A 132 -11.83 6.67 -13.22
N SER A 133 -12.09 5.70 -12.34
CA SER A 133 -13.44 5.14 -12.19
C SER A 133 -14.17 5.90 -11.09
N ILE A 134 -14.85 6.98 -11.48
CA ILE A 134 -15.96 7.52 -10.71
C ILE A 134 -17.22 6.92 -11.33
N LYS A 135 -17.99 6.15 -10.54
CA LYS A 135 -19.42 5.95 -10.76
C LYS A 135 -20.17 6.89 -9.85
#